data_AF-A0A973PGA3-F1
#
_entry.id   AF-A0A973PGA3-F1
#
_cell.length_a   1.000
_cell.length_b   1.000
_cell.length_c   1.000
_cell.angle_alpha   90.00
_cell.angle_beta   90.00
_cell.angle_gamma   90.00
#
_symmetry.space_group_name_H-M   'P 1'
#
loop_
_entity.id
_entity.type
_entity.pdbx_description
1 polymer ?
#
loop_
_entity_poly.entity_id
_entity_poly.type
_entity_poly.pdbx_seq_one_letter_code
_entity_poly.pdbx_strand_id
1 'polypeptide(L)'
;MSLLRDLALGARFALSGGREGWTRTLLTAIGVGLGVALLLGTTALPGALNARNARDNARNDYGASVNGGPAADTLLIGRADSQFQGDDIRGRLLQPEGPKAPLPPGVQALPAPGTMVASPALRDLLSSPEGKLLRERIPYKISATIADQGLMGPHELAYYAGSDILKQRMDTISDRGEV
;
A
#
# COMPACT_ATOMS: atom_id res chain seq x y z
N MET A 1 -36.66 -35.40 -15.56
CA MET A 1 -37.46 -34.21 -15.17
C MET A 1 -38.30 -34.43 -13.90
N SER A 2 -37.92 -35.33 -12.97
CA SER A 2 -38.66 -35.55 -11.70
C SER A 2 -38.06 -34.78 -10.51
N LEU A 3 -36.74 -34.60 -10.47
CA LEU A 3 -36.01 -33.95 -9.36
C LEU A 3 -36.54 -32.56 -8.98
N LEU A 4 -36.90 -31.73 -9.96
CA LEU A 4 -37.45 -30.39 -9.74
C LEU A 4 -38.85 -30.42 -9.12
N ARG A 5 -39.66 -31.44 -9.43
CA ARG A 5 -41.00 -31.61 -8.85
C ARG A 5 -40.93 -32.12 -7.41
N ASP A 6 -39.99 -33.01 -7.12
CA ASP A 6 -39.77 -33.52 -5.76
C ASP A 6 -39.22 -32.44 -4.83
N LEU A 7 -38.30 -31.59 -5.32
CA LEU A 7 -37.83 -30.40 -4.61
C LEU A 7 -38.95 -29.39 -4.37
N ALA A 8 -39.80 -29.16 -5.36
CA ALA A 8 -40.93 -28.25 -5.24
C ALA A 8 -42.00 -28.75 -4.25
N LEU A 9 -42.25 -30.06 -4.21
CA LEU A 9 -43.18 -30.68 -3.26
C LEU A 9 -42.62 -30.65 -1.82
N GLY A 10 -41.34 -30.95 -1.64
CA GLY A 10 -40.66 -30.82 -0.34
C GLY A 10 -40.62 -29.38 0.18
N ALA A 11 -40.33 -28.41 -0.69
CA ALA A 11 -40.38 -26.99 -0.36
C ALA A 11 -41.80 -26.55 0.02
N ARG A 12 -42.82 -27.03 -0.70
CA ARG A 12 -44.22 -26.69 -0.44
C ARG A 12 -44.70 -27.23 0.91
N PHE A 13 -44.27 -28.43 1.33
CA PHE A 13 -44.60 -28.96 2.67
C PHE A 13 -43.86 -28.22 3.79
N ALA A 14 -42.61 -27.80 3.57
CA ALA A 14 -41.88 -26.98 4.53
C ALA A 14 -42.46 -25.56 4.67
N LEU A 15 -43.06 -25.02 3.59
CA LEU A 15 -43.63 -23.67 3.54
C LEU A 15 -45.12 -23.62 3.91
N SER A 16 -45.86 -24.74 3.89
CA SER A 16 -47.30 -24.77 4.19
C SER A 16 -47.64 -25.03 5.66
N GLY A 17 -46.65 -25.12 6.55
CA GLY A 17 -46.82 -25.42 7.98
C GLY A 17 -47.21 -24.21 8.83
N GLY A 18 -48.36 -23.59 8.57
CA GLY A 18 -49.00 -22.59 9.45
C GLY A 18 -48.16 -21.31 9.75
N ARG A 19 -48.80 -20.31 10.39
CA ARG A 19 -48.12 -19.06 10.80
C ARG A 19 -46.99 -19.28 11.80
N GLU A 20 -47.07 -20.34 12.59
CA GLU A 20 -46.15 -20.66 13.69
C GLU A 20 -44.89 -21.42 13.22
N GLY A 21 -44.99 -22.20 12.13
CA GLY A 21 -43.79 -22.82 11.51
C GLY A 21 -42.93 -21.80 10.76
N TRP A 22 -43.56 -20.76 10.23
CA TRP A 22 -42.89 -19.71 9.46
C TRP A 22 -41.97 -18.84 10.32
N THR A 23 -42.39 -18.50 11.53
CA THR A 23 -41.56 -17.70 12.47
C THR A 23 -40.31 -18.46 12.89
N ARG A 24 -40.44 -19.75 13.21
CA ARG A 24 -39.30 -20.62 13.55
C ARG A 24 -38.31 -20.74 12.40
N THR A 25 -38.82 -20.89 11.17
CA THR A 25 -37.98 -21.02 9.97
C THR A 25 -37.27 -19.71 9.63
N LEU A 26 -37.94 -18.58 9.84
CA LEU A 26 -37.35 -17.25 9.66
C LEU A 26 -36.26 -16.99 10.70
N LEU A 27 -36.48 -17.34 11.96
CA LEU A 27 -35.50 -17.20 13.04
C LEU A 27 -34.23 -18.02 12.77
N THR A 28 -34.35 -19.27 12.30
CA THR A 28 -33.18 -20.08 11.92
C THR A 28 -32.49 -19.56 10.66
N ALA A 29 -33.24 -19.11 9.65
CA ALA A 29 -32.67 -18.52 8.44
C ALA A 29 -31.86 -17.25 8.76
N ILE A 30 -32.36 -16.39 9.66
CA ILE A 30 -31.65 -15.19 10.12
C ILE A 30 -30.38 -15.57 10.88
N GLY A 31 -30.46 -16.53 11.81
CA GLY A 31 -29.29 -16.99 12.57
C GLY A 31 -28.20 -17.55 11.67
N VAL A 32 -28.57 -18.39 10.70
CA VAL A 32 -27.63 -18.94 9.71
C VAL A 32 -27.06 -17.83 8.82
N GLY A 33 -27.90 -16.90 8.35
CA GLY A 33 -27.48 -15.77 7.53
C GLY A 33 -26.46 -14.87 8.22
N LEU A 34 -26.69 -14.55 9.50
CA LEU A 34 -25.73 -13.78 10.32
C LEU A 34 -24.42 -14.54 10.53
N GLY A 35 -24.45 -15.85 10.76
CA GLY A 35 -23.25 -16.67 10.88
C GLY A 35 -22.43 -16.72 9.58
N VAL A 36 -23.10 -16.90 8.44
CA VAL A 36 -22.47 -16.87 7.12
C VAL A 36 -21.89 -15.48 6.82
N ALA A 37 -22.61 -14.40 7.14
CA ALA A 37 -22.13 -13.03 6.96
C ALA A 37 -20.88 -12.75 7.82
N LEU A 38 -20.84 -13.24 9.06
CA LEU A 38 -19.67 -13.12 9.94
C LEU A 38 -18.48 -13.92 9.41
N LEU A 39 -18.69 -15.15 8.92
CA LEU A 39 -17.65 -15.99 8.30
C LEU A 39 -17.13 -15.37 7.00
N LEU A 40 -18.02 -14.85 6.15
CA LEU A 40 -17.66 -14.14 4.92
C LEU A 40 -16.92 -12.85 5.25
N GLY A 41 -17.35 -12.08 6.25
CA GLY A 41 -16.63 -10.89 6.71
C GLY A 41 -15.22 -11.23 7.22
N THR A 42 -15.13 -12.25 8.09
CA THR A 42 -13.85 -12.73 8.64
C THR A 42 -12.92 -13.30 7.57
N THR A 43 -13.46 -13.91 6.51
CA THR A 43 -12.68 -14.45 5.37
C THR A 43 -12.38 -13.40 4.30
N ALA A 44 -13.24 -12.40 4.12
CA ALA A 44 -13.03 -11.29 3.18
C ALA A 44 -11.98 -10.32 3.70
N LEU A 45 -11.88 -10.15 5.02
CA LEU A 45 -10.84 -9.34 5.66
C LEU A 45 -9.42 -9.75 5.24
N PRO A 46 -8.98 -11.03 5.35
CA PRO A 46 -7.68 -11.46 4.90
C PRO A 46 -7.54 -11.40 3.37
N GLY A 47 -8.61 -11.47 2.58
CA GLY A 47 -8.55 -11.28 1.12
C GLY A 47 -8.26 -9.82 0.71
N ALA A 48 -8.93 -8.86 1.36
CA ALA A 48 -8.70 -7.43 1.17
C ALA A 48 -7.34 -6.98 1.75
N LEU A 49 -6.90 -7.60 2.84
CA LEU A 49 -5.57 -7.39 3.42
C LEU A 49 -4.48 -8.11 2.61
N ASN A 50 -4.72 -9.28 2.01
CA ASN A 50 -3.75 -9.97 1.16
C ASN A 50 -3.49 -9.25 -0.15
N ALA A 51 -4.48 -8.59 -0.75
CA ALA A 51 -4.22 -7.74 -1.92
C ALA A 51 -3.29 -6.55 -1.58
N ARG A 52 -3.29 -6.13 -0.31
CA ARG A 52 -2.43 -5.06 0.23
C ARG A 52 -1.05 -5.59 0.64
N ASN A 53 -1.00 -6.72 1.34
CA ASN A 53 0.23 -7.38 1.81
C ASN A 53 1.01 -8.07 0.67
N ALA A 54 0.35 -8.61 -0.34
CA ALA A 54 1.03 -9.19 -1.50
C ALA A 54 1.72 -8.11 -2.34
N ARG A 55 1.19 -6.88 -2.35
CA ARG A 55 1.86 -5.72 -2.98
C ARG A 55 3.01 -5.19 -2.12
N ASP A 56 2.89 -5.18 -0.79
CA ASP A 56 3.99 -4.79 0.11
C ASP A 56 5.15 -5.82 0.09
N ASN A 57 4.84 -7.11 0.04
CA ASN A 57 5.85 -8.17 0.03
C ASN A 57 6.52 -8.37 -1.33
N ALA A 58 5.84 -7.99 -2.44
CA ALA A 58 6.45 -7.92 -3.78
C ALA A 58 7.24 -6.61 -4.02
N ARG A 59 7.02 -5.57 -3.21
CA ARG A 59 7.76 -4.29 -3.22
C ARG A 59 8.83 -4.23 -2.14
N ASN A 60 9.27 -5.39 -1.67
CA ASN A 60 10.44 -5.50 -0.83
C ASN A 60 11.63 -4.96 -1.63
N ASP A 61 12.08 -3.75 -1.25
CA ASP A 61 13.32 -3.11 -1.68
C ASP A 61 14.55 -3.93 -1.15
N TYR A 62 14.49 -5.27 -1.21
CA TYR A 62 15.51 -6.28 -0.85
C TYR A 62 16.67 -6.31 -1.87
N GLY A 63 17.08 -5.13 -2.32
CA GLY A 63 18.40 -4.90 -2.91
C GLY A 63 19.32 -4.09 -2.00
N ALA A 64 18.78 -3.42 -0.98
CA ALA A 64 19.61 -2.69 -0.01
C ALA A 64 20.07 -3.68 1.08
N SER A 65 21.33 -4.10 0.98
CA SER A 65 22.02 -4.90 1.99
C SER A 65 21.89 -4.27 3.37
N VAL A 66 21.12 -4.90 4.25
CA VAL A 66 20.95 -4.51 5.67
C VAL A 66 22.23 -4.75 6.50
N ASN A 67 23.27 -5.35 5.89
CA ASN A 67 24.45 -5.87 6.59
C ASN A 67 25.77 -5.16 6.21
N GLY A 68 25.73 -4.01 5.55
CA GLY A 68 26.91 -3.18 5.31
C GLY A 68 26.95 -2.00 6.29
N GLY A 69 28.01 -1.87 7.08
CA GLY A 69 28.27 -0.61 7.78
C GLY A 69 28.46 0.55 6.78
N PRO A 70 28.48 1.81 7.24
CA PRO A 70 28.59 2.97 6.35
C PRO A 70 29.79 2.83 5.40
N ALA A 71 29.51 2.78 4.09
CA ALA A 71 30.55 2.69 3.07
C ALA A 71 30.30 3.71 1.95
N ALA A 72 31.36 3.96 1.16
CA ALA A 72 31.33 4.98 0.11
C ALA A 72 30.27 4.71 -0.98
N ASP A 73 29.81 3.47 -1.08
CA ASP A 73 28.84 2.92 -2.02
C ASP A 73 27.49 2.57 -1.36
N THR A 74 27.23 3.06 -0.14
CA THR A 74 25.96 2.80 0.57
C THR A 74 25.00 3.98 0.44
N LEU A 75 23.71 3.65 0.35
CA LEU A 75 22.58 4.58 0.26
C LEU A 75 21.54 4.21 1.31
N LEU A 76 21.25 5.13 2.23
CA LEU A 76 20.12 4.97 3.15
C LEU A 76 18.83 5.34 2.45
N ILE A 77 17.83 4.46 2.61
CA ILE A 77 16.52 4.62 2.00
C ILE A 77 15.45 4.64 3.11
N GLY A 78 14.79 5.78 3.26
CA GLY A 78 13.63 5.96 4.12
C GLY A 78 12.32 5.83 3.34
N ARG A 79 11.26 5.39 4.01
CA ARG A 79 9.92 5.23 3.42
C ARG A 79 9.05 6.43 3.80
N ALA A 80 8.50 7.12 2.80
CA ALA A 80 7.63 8.29 2.97
C ALA A 80 6.37 8.16 2.10
N ASP A 81 5.85 6.94 2.01
CA ASP A 81 4.64 6.62 1.24
C ASP A 81 3.43 7.37 1.81
N SER A 82 2.55 7.84 0.94
CA SER A 82 1.34 8.57 1.34
C SER A 82 0.19 8.26 0.39
N GLN A 83 -1.03 8.59 0.78
CA GLN A 83 -2.20 8.50 -0.10
C GLN A 83 -2.78 9.89 -0.34
N PHE A 84 -3.28 10.12 -1.55
CA PHE A 84 -3.96 11.35 -1.93
C PHE A 84 -5.13 11.04 -2.85
N GLN A 85 -6.34 11.44 -2.43
CA GLN A 85 -7.58 11.21 -3.20
C GLN A 85 -7.84 9.75 -3.63
N GLY A 86 -7.34 8.78 -2.86
CA GLY A 86 -7.46 7.36 -3.17
C GLY A 86 -6.30 6.78 -3.99
N ASP A 87 -5.40 7.63 -4.49
CA ASP A 87 -4.19 7.21 -5.18
C ASP A 87 -3.03 7.02 -4.21
N ASP A 88 -2.31 5.91 -4.37
CA ASP A 88 -1.08 5.62 -3.63
C ASP A 88 0.10 6.41 -4.23
N ILE A 89 0.78 7.17 -3.38
CA ILE A 89 1.99 7.93 -3.72
C ILE A 89 3.18 7.23 -3.08
N ARG A 90 4.09 6.73 -3.93
CA ARG A 90 5.34 6.11 -3.47
C ARG A 90 6.36 7.19 -3.14
N GLY A 91 6.73 7.29 -1.88
CA GLY A 91 7.74 8.23 -1.40
C GLY A 91 8.97 7.50 -0.88
N ARG A 92 10.15 7.89 -1.37
CA ARG A 92 11.43 7.38 -0.86
C ARG A 92 12.33 8.55 -0.49
N LEU A 93 12.83 8.53 0.74
CA LEU A 93 13.86 9.45 1.21
C LEU A 93 15.21 8.81 0.92
N LEU A 94 16.11 9.53 0.26
CA LEU A 94 17.42 9.06 -0.12
C LEU A 94 18.48 9.87 0.61
N GLN A 95 19.38 9.19 1.30
CA GLN A 95 20.54 9.80 1.93
C GLN A 95 21.80 9.03 1.52
N PRO A 96 22.63 9.60 0.62
CA PRO A 96 23.90 8.98 0.26
C PRO A 96 24.85 8.99 1.47
N GLU A 97 25.42 7.84 1.80
CA GLU A 97 26.47 7.74 2.84
C GLU A 97 27.87 8.00 2.25
N GLY A 98 27.98 8.05 0.92
CA GLY A 98 29.23 8.38 0.25
C GLY A 98 29.08 8.78 -1.22
N PRO A 99 30.20 9.20 -1.86
CA PRO A 99 30.21 9.75 -3.21
C PRO A 99 29.96 8.72 -4.32
N LYS A 100 29.97 7.41 -3.99
CA LYS A 100 29.69 6.31 -4.92
C LYS A 100 28.34 5.64 -4.64
N ALA A 101 27.45 6.30 -3.89
CA ALA A 101 26.13 5.76 -3.61
C ALA A 101 25.39 5.40 -4.92
N PRO A 102 24.79 4.20 -5.00
CA PRO A 102 24.13 3.73 -6.22
C PRO A 102 22.92 4.61 -6.57
N LEU A 103 22.71 4.82 -7.86
CA LEU A 103 21.56 5.57 -8.35
C LEU A 103 20.33 4.66 -8.51
N PRO A 104 19.15 5.08 -8.03
CA PRO A 104 17.91 4.39 -8.33
C PRO A 104 17.65 4.36 -9.86
N PRO A 105 16.97 3.32 -10.38
CA PRO A 105 16.55 3.28 -11.77
C PRO A 105 15.76 4.54 -12.16
N GLY A 106 16.07 5.11 -13.32
CA GLY A 106 15.37 6.31 -13.82
C GLY A 106 15.83 7.64 -13.21
N VAL A 107 16.82 7.62 -12.31
CA VAL A 107 17.38 8.82 -11.67
C VAL A 107 18.83 9.01 -12.13
N GLN A 108 19.13 10.17 -12.75
CA GLN A 108 20.48 10.48 -13.25
C GLN A 108 21.44 10.97 -12.16
N ALA A 109 20.90 11.63 -11.14
CA ALA A 109 21.66 12.15 -10.00
C ALA A 109 20.80 12.10 -8.74
N LEU A 110 21.40 11.80 -7.59
CA LEU A 110 20.69 11.79 -6.32
C LEU A 110 20.22 13.21 -5.97
N PRO A 111 18.96 13.37 -5.51
CA PRO A 111 18.46 14.66 -5.07
C PRO A 111 19.23 15.15 -3.84
N ALA A 112 19.58 16.45 -3.84
CA ALA A 112 20.10 17.11 -2.65
C ALA A 112 19.03 17.18 -1.54
N PRO A 113 19.42 17.32 -0.26
CA PRO A 113 18.49 17.52 0.84
C PRO A 113 17.49 18.66 0.55
N GLY A 114 16.20 18.39 0.77
CA GLY A 114 15.13 19.37 0.48
C GLY A 114 14.69 19.45 -0.99
N THR A 115 15.33 18.68 -1.89
CA THR A 115 14.92 18.53 -3.29
C THR A 115 14.34 17.14 -3.56
N MET A 116 13.60 16.99 -4.65
CA MET A 116 13.05 15.72 -5.09
C MET A 116 13.10 15.52 -6.59
N VAL A 117 13.24 14.26 -6.99
CA VAL A 117 12.99 13.77 -8.34
C VAL A 117 11.61 13.14 -8.34
N ALA A 118 10.68 13.65 -9.16
CA ALA A 118 9.28 13.21 -9.17
C ALA A 118 8.93 12.52 -10.50
N SER A 119 7.97 11.61 -10.51
CA SER A 119 7.45 11.06 -11.76
C SER A 119 6.73 12.14 -12.58
N PRO A 120 6.60 11.97 -13.91
CA PRO A 120 5.88 12.92 -14.76
C PRO A 120 4.45 13.18 -14.25
N ALA A 121 3.70 12.11 -13.94
CA ALA A 121 2.35 12.20 -13.43
C ALA A 121 2.26 12.94 -12.08
N LEU A 122 3.22 12.71 -11.17
CA LEU A 122 3.24 13.41 -9.88
C LEU A 122 3.61 14.89 -10.04
N ARG A 123 4.54 15.22 -10.93
CA ARG A 123 4.89 16.61 -11.24
C ARG A 123 3.67 17.37 -11.77
N ASP A 124 2.92 16.75 -12.67
CA ASP A 124 1.75 17.36 -13.27
C ASP A 124 0.64 17.53 -12.22
N LEU A 125 0.42 16.52 -11.36
CA LEU A 125 -0.50 16.60 -10.22
C LEU A 125 -0.12 17.72 -9.25
N LEU A 126 1.14 17.83 -8.85
CA LEU A 126 1.62 18.88 -7.93
C LEU A 126 1.53 20.29 -8.52
N SER A 127 1.53 20.39 -9.85
CA SER A 127 1.36 21.65 -10.58
C SER A 127 -0.13 21.97 -10.83
N SER A 128 -1.03 21.00 -10.65
CA SER A 128 -2.47 21.19 -10.82
C SER A 128 -3.09 21.87 -9.59
N PRO A 129 -4.26 22.52 -9.74
CA PRO A 129 -5.00 23.07 -8.62
C PRO A 129 -5.38 22.01 -7.57
N GLU A 130 -5.61 20.77 -8.00
CA GLU A 130 -5.98 19.66 -7.12
C GLU A 130 -4.82 19.24 -6.23
N GLY A 131 -3.58 19.34 -6.72
CA GLY A 131 -2.37 19.01 -5.96
C GLY A 131 -1.91 20.06 -4.96
N LYS A 132 -2.62 21.19 -4.81
CA LYS A 132 -2.21 22.27 -3.89
C LYS A 132 -2.06 21.78 -2.44
N LEU A 133 -3.02 20.98 -1.97
CA LEU A 133 -2.96 20.36 -0.63
C LEU A 133 -1.83 19.33 -0.53
N LEU A 134 -1.58 18.58 -1.61
CA LEU A 134 -0.47 17.63 -1.66
C LEU A 134 0.88 18.34 -1.60
N ARG A 135 1.00 19.52 -2.22
CA ARG A 135 2.20 20.34 -2.23
C ARG A 135 2.57 20.87 -0.84
N GLU A 136 1.57 21.20 -0.02
CA GLU A 136 1.78 21.58 1.39
C GLU A 136 2.32 20.40 2.21
N ARG A 137 1.89 19.17 1.91
CA ARG A 137 2.38 17.95 2.56
C ARG A 137 3.76 17.52 2.09
N ILE A 138 4.13 17.85 0.85
CA ILE A 138 5.41 17.48 0.23
C ILE A 138 6.22 18.75 -0.03
N PRO A 139 6.96 19.28 0.97
CA PRO A 139 7.64 20.57 0.87
C PRO A 139 8.96 20.53 0.07
N TYR A 140 9.19 19.52 -0.78
CA TYR A 140 10.42 19.38 -1.57
C TYR A 140 10.36 20.18 -2.88
N LYS A 141 11.51 20.67 -3.36
CA LYS A 141 11.62 21.30 -4.69
C LYS A 141 11.90 20.26 -5.76
N ILE A 142 11.15 20.27 -6.86
CA ILE A 142 11.37 19.35 -7.98
C ILE A 142 12.67 19.76 -8.69
N SER A 143 13.69 18.89 -8.65
CA SER A 143 14.99 19.11 -9.32
C SER A 143 15.07 18.37 -10.64
N ALA A 144 14.42 17.22 -10.76
CA ALA A 144 14.40 16.41 -11.97
C ALA A 144 13.12 15.57 -12.06
N THR A 145 12.95 14.88 -13.19
CA THR A 145 11.84 13.95 -13.42
C THR A 145 12.37 12.52 -13.54
N ILE A 146 11.67 11.55 -12.94
CA ILE A 146 12.01 10.14 -13.03
C ILE A 146 11.75 9.66 -14.46
N ALA A 147 12.73 9.03 -15.09
CA ALA A 147 12.56 8.43 -16.41
C ALA A 147 11.76 7.12 -16.35
N ASP A 148 11.14 6.74 -17.47
CA ASP A 148 10.22 5.59 -17.55
C ASP A 148 10.79 4.27 -17.03
N GLN A 149 12.10 4.05 -17.19
CA GLN A 149 12.83 2.88 -16.65
C GLN A 149 12.78 2.76 -15.11
N GLY A 150 12.47 3.85 -14.40
CA GLY A 150 12.31 3.90 -12.95
C GLY A 150 10.86 3.83 -12.46
N LEU A 151 9.91 3.69 -13.39
CA LEU A 151 8.48 3.67 -13.12
C LEU A 151 7.87 2.32 -13.51
N MET A 152 6.88 1.86 -12.75
CA MET A 152 6.06 0.71 -13.09
C MET A 152 5.04 1.01 -14.19
N GLY A 153 4.75 2.29 -14.42
CA GLY A 153 3.86 2.75 -15.49
C GLY A 153 3.82 4.26 -15.62
N PRO A 154 3.24 4.78 -16.72
CA PRO A 154 3.24 6.22 -17.04
C PRO A 154 2.43 7.07 -16.04
N HIS A 155 1.48 6.46 -15.32
CA HIS A 155 0.65 7.13 -14.33
C HIS A 155 1.10 6.89 -12.89
N GLU A 156 2.27 6.28 -12.65
CA GLU A 156 2.75 6.05 -11.28
C GLU A 156 3.07 7.39 -10.59
N LEU A 157 2.52 7.58 -9.39
CA LEU A 157 2.85 8.72 -8.52
C LEU A 157 4.03 8.32 -7.63
N ALA A 158 5.24 8.70 -8.02
CA ALA A 158 6.45 8.36 -7.27
C ALA A 158 7.38 9.56 -7.11
N TYR A 159 8.06 9.66 -5.97
CA TYR A 159 9.13 10.60 -5.76
C TYR A 159 10.28 10.03 -4.93
N TYR A 160 11.48 10.49 -5.28
CA TYR A 160 12.70 10.34 -4.50
C TYR A 160 13.08 11.71 -3.95
N ALA A 161 13.10 11.88 -2.62
CA ALA A 161 13.50 13.13 -1.98
C ALA A 161 14.84 12.97 -1.26
N GLY A 162 15.71 13.97 -1.35
CA GLY A 162 16.97 13.98 -0.62
C GLY A 162 16.73 14.24 0.86
N SER A 163 17.40 13.48 1.72
CA SER A 163 17.38 13.63 3.17
C SER A 163 18.79 13.58 3.75
N ASP A 164 18.97 14.23 4.88
CA ASP A 164 20.19 14.31 5.69
C ASP A 164 19.95 13.87 7.15
N ILE A 165 18.73 13.43 7.46
CA ILE A 165 18.28 13.07 8.82
C ILE A 165 18.03 11.56 9.01
N LEU A 166 18.20 10.76 7.96
CA LEU A 166 18.10 9.30 8.07
C LEU A 166 19.28 8.76 8.88
N LYS A 167 18.95 7.86 9.81
CA LYS A 167 19.92 7.12 10.61
C LYS A 167 19.75 5.64 10.34
N GLN A 168 20.83 4.85 10.48
CA GLN A 168 20.72 3.41 10.44
C GLN A 168 19.85 2.91 11.58
N ARG A 169 19.07 1.85 11.31
CA ARG A 169 18.19 1.23 12.32
C ARG A 169 19.00 0.70 13.52
N MET A 170 20.25 0.28 13.32
CA MET A 170 21.13 -0.18 14.40
C MET A 170 21.46 0.94 15.38
N ASP A 171 21.75 2.16 14.90
CA ASP A 171 22.02 3.31 15.77
C ASP A 171 20.81 3.68 16.63
N THR A 172 19.59 3.52 16.09
CA THR A 172 18.35 3.84 16.81
C THR A 172 18.04 2.86 17.95
N ILE A 173 18.49 1.61 17.83
CA ILE A 173 18.30 0.58 18.86
C ILE A 173 19.34 0.72 19.96
N SER A 174 20.59 1.05 19.61
CA SER A 174 21.66 1.26 20.58
C SER A 174 21.36 2.45 21.52
N ASP A 175 20.82 3.54 20.98
CA ASP A 175 20.46 4.76 21.75
C ASP A 175 19.30 4.52 22.74
N ARG A 176 18.43 3.52 22.47
CA ARG A 176 17.27 3.20 23.32
C ARG A 176 17.59 2.20 24.45
N GLY A 177 18.76 1.58 24.41
CA GLY A 177 19.21 0.61 25.40
C GLY A 177 19.97 1.19 26.60
N GLU A 178 20.28 2.49 26.58
CA GLU A 178 21.07 3.16 27.63
C GLU A 178 20.24 4.00 28.64
N VAL A 179 18.93 3.77 28.74
CA VAL A 179 18.05 4.44 29.74
C VAL A 179 17.55 3.51 30.85
#